data_AF-A0A9Q0VCF2-F1
#
_entry.id   AF-A0A9Q0VCF2-F1
#
_cell.length_a   1.000
_cell.length_b   1.000
_cell.length_c   1.000
_cell.angle_alpha   90.00
_cell.angle_beta   90.00
_cell.angle_gamma   90.00
#
_symmetry.space_group_name_H-M   'P 1'
#
loop_
_entity.id
_entity.type
_entity.pdbx_description
1 polymer ?
#
loop_
_entity_poly.entity_id
_entity_poly.type
_entity_poly.pdbx_seq_one_letter_code
_entity_poly.pdbx_strand_id
1 'polypeptide(L)'
;MEITENGQDTSSTATSLLHLASVSQQPYVSELLSFTLDRLHKEPELLRVDAERIQRQMQEVAVVNYRAFISAADSLLAIRQQVSSIDNHLESLITEIPKLTSGCTEFIESAEEILEKRKMNQTLLSNHSTLLDLLEIPQLMDTCVRNGNYDEALDLEAFVCKLSTMHPKLPVIQALATEVRQTTQSLLSQLLQKLRSNIQLPECLRIIGYLRRIGVFSEYEMRLQFLRCREAWLTGILEDLDQRNAVGLCQIFSTHACIVQWDLIGSGWILGGLLPPLFEEAVLNLFSKNMRTAVENFQLVLDSHRWVPLPAVGFPSYSIGEEHQEDVTPPSYLMEHPPLAVFINGVSAAMNELRPCAPVSLKHVLAQELIKGLQAVSDSLLRYNATRMLRENESGLFLSLCRSFIEVAYPHCATCFGRCYPGGASLIMDAKNLYDGISRLVTTSSRELRRPANNTEEKKMTENGDLLVVENGVTPEVEPGVTIVEEKDQISPTVQLDENQGDTVASV
;
A
#
# COMPACT_ATOMS: atom_id res chain seq x y z
N MET A 1 142.20 -72.60 -53.50
CA MET A 1 142.67 -71.25 -53.17
C MET A 1 141.47 -70.35 -53.36
N GLU A 2 140.98 -69.81 -52.24
CA GLU A 2 139.88 -68.85 -52.16
C GLU A 2 140.09 -67.69 -53.12
N ILE A 3 139.01 -67.19 -53.74
CA ILE A 3 138.64 -65.78 -53.72
C ILE A 3 137.09 -65.70 -53.75
N THR A 4 136.52 -65.24 -52.66
CA THR A 4 135.18 -64.68 -52.51
C THR A 4 135.07 -63.35 -53.28
N GLU A 5 134.02 -63.12 -54.07
CA GLU A 5 133.52 -61.75 -54.32
C GLU A 5 132.10 -61.71 -54.93
N ASN A 6 131.27 -60.89 -54.27
CA ASN A 6 130.12 -60.11 -54.77
C ASN A 6 128.85 -60.81 -55.28
N GLY A 7 127.94 -61.09 -54.36
CA GLY A 7 126.53 -61.46 -54.61
C GLY A 7 125.50 -60.48 -54.03
N GLN A 8 125.84 -59.21 -53.80
CA GLN A 8 124.95 -58.26 -53.10
C GLN A 8 124.28 -57.18 -53.97
N ASP A 9 124.55 -57.08 -55.28
CA ASP A 9 124.04 -55.96 -56.11
C ASP A 9 122.73 -56.21 -56.90
N THR A 10 122.22 -57.44 -56.98
CA THR A 10 120.99 -57.72 -57.75
C THR A 10 119.69 -57.56 -56.95
N SER A 11 119.76 -57.57 -55.62
CA SER A 11 118.60 -57.41 -54.73
C SER A 11 118.20 -55.94 -54.53
N SER A 12 119.18 -55.02 -54.47
CA SER A 12 118.93 -53.59 -54.21
C SER A 12 118.26 -52.87 -55.39
N THR A 13 118.55 -53.30 -56.62
CA THR A 13 117.97 -52.75 -57.85
C THR A 13 116.53 -53.22 -58.08
N ALA A 14 116.21 -54.49 -57.80
CA ALA A 14 114.84 -55.00 -57.87
C ALA A 14 113.90 -54.33 -56.85
N THR A 15 114.42 -54.06 -55.64
CA THR A 15 113.64 -53.42 -54.56
C THR A 15 113.37 -51.94 -54.85
N SER A 16 114.28 -51.25 -55.54
CA SER A 16 114.10 -49.84 -55.93
C SER A 16 113.05 -49.64 -57.02
N LEU A 17 112.84 -50.62 -57.91
CA LEU A 17 111.82 -50.56 -58.96
C LEU A 17 110.39 -50.77 -58.43
N LEU A 18 110.22 -51.54 -57.35
CA LEU A 18 108.91 -51.78 -56.71
C LEU A 18 108.34 -50.53 -56.02
N HIS A 19 109.19 -49.57 -55.64
CA HIS A 19 108.77 -48.34 -54.94
C HIS A 19 108.30 -47.22 -55.90
N LEU A 20 108.49 -47.36 -57.22
CA LEU A 20 108.06 -46.36 -58.23
C LEU A 20 106.63 -46.58 -58.78
N ALA A 21 105.92 -47.63 -58.41
CA ALA A 21 104.57 -47.94 -58.92
C ALA A 21 103.45 -47.67 -57.88
N SER A 22 102.30 -47.14 -58.33
CA SER A 22 101.12 -46.90 -57.49
C SER A 22 100.58 -48.20 -56.85
N VAL A 23 99.93 -48.12 -55.68
CA VAL A 23 99.47 -49.29 -54.88
C VAL A 23 98.64 -50.30 -55.70
N SER A 24 97.86 -49.83 -56.68
CA SER A 24 97.07 -50.67 -57.58
C SER A 24 97.87 -51.37 -58.69
N GLN A 25 99.10 -50.93 -58.97
CA GLN A 25 99.98 -51.48 -60.02
C GLN A 25 101.07 -52.39 -59.45
N GLN A 26 101.29 -52.40 -58.14
CA GLN A 26 102.28 -53.25 -57.46
C GLN A 26 102.15 -54.75 -57.73
N PRO A 27 100.95 -55.38 -57.73
CA PRO A 27 100.85 -56.81 -58.05
C PRO A 27 101.30 -57.12 -59.48
N TYR A 28 101.00 -56.24 -60.44
CA TYR A 28 101.43 -56.40 -61.83
C TYR A 28 102.95 -56.25 -61.99
N VAL A 29 103.57 -55.29 -61.30
CA VAL A 29 105.05 -55.11 -61.31
C VAL A 29 105.76 -56.29 -60.65
N SER A 30 105.18 -56.90 -59.61
CA SER A 30 105.72 -58.11 -58.99
C SER A 30 105.67 -59.33 -59.92
N GLU A 31 104.62 -59.43 -60.74
CA GLU A 31 104.47 -60.47 -61.75
C GLU A 31 105.49 -60.28 -62.89
N LEU A 32 105.74 -59.03 -63.28
CA LEU A 32 106.72 -58.66 -64.31
C LEU A 32 108.16 -59.09 -63.97
N LEU A 33 108.56 -58.94 -62.70
CA LEU A 33 109.88 -59.35 -62.19
C LEU A 33 110.05 -60.87 -62.11
N SER A 34 108.95 -61.63 -62.19
CA SER A 34 108.96 -63.10 -62.18
C SER A 34 109.06 -63.73 -63.57
N PHE A 35 109.02 -62.92 -64.64
CA PHE A 35 109.04 -63.41 -66.02
C PHE A 35 110.45 -63.64 -66.56
N THR A 36 110.60 -64.64 -67.44
CA THR A 36 111.85 -64.89 -68.18
C THR A 36 112.11 -63.79 -69.21
N LEU A 37 113.38 -63.52 -69.55
CA LEU A 37 113.77 -62.41 -70.44
C LEU A 37 113.04 -62.43 -71.81
N ASP A 38 112.78 -63.62 -72.36
CA ASP A 38 112.03 -63.81 -73.63
C ASP A 38 110.54 -63.42 -73.51
N ARG A 39 109.93 -63.68 -72.35
CA ARG A 39 108.54 -63.32 -72.05
C ARG A 39 108.41 -61.83 -71.74
N LEU A 40 109.36 -61.26 -71.01
CA LEU A 40 109.42 -59.82 -70.71
C LEU A 40 109.60 -58.98 -71.98
N HIS A 41 110.37 -59.48 -72.97
CA HIS A 41 110.54 -58.80 -74.26
C HIS A 41 109.25 -58.79 -75.10
N LYS A 42 108.40 -59.82 -74.97
CA LYS A 42 107.10 -59.92 -75.67
C LYS A 42 105.94 -59.27 -74.90
N GLU A 43 106.11 -58.97 -73.62
CA GLU A 43 105.09 -58.40 -72.74
C GLU A 43 104.51 -57.05 -73.25
N PRO A 44 105.30 -56.09 -73.77
CA PRO A 44 104.74 -54.84 -74.30
C PRO A 44 103.83 -55.06 -75.50
N GLU A 45 104.18 -56.00 -76.37
CA GLU A 45 103.34 -56.39 -77.52
C GLU A 45 102.10 -57.15 -77.07
N LEU A 46 102.21 -58.02 -76.06
CA LEU A 46 101.07 -58.69 -75.43
C LEU A 46 100.10 -57.69 -74.80
N LEU A 47 100.60 -56.72 -74.03
CA LEU A 47 99.80 -55.64 -73.45
C LEU A 47 99.17 -54.76 -74.52
N ARG A 48 99.89 -54.45 -75.60
CA ARG A 48 99.36 -53.67 -76.71
C ARG A 48 98.21 -54.42 -77.39
N VAL A 49 98.39 -55.72 -77.65
CA VAL A 49 97.35 -56.58 -78.24
C VAL A 49 96.15 -56.74 -77.29
N ASP A 50 96.38 -56.91 -76.00
CA ASP A 50 95.32 -57.01 -75.00
C ASP A 50 94.60 -55.68 -74.79
N ALA A 51 95.30 -54.54 -74.82
CA ALA A 51 94.70 -53.21 -74.79
C ALA A 51 93.87 -52.95 -76.05
N GLU A 52 94.36 -53.29 -77.24
CA GLU A 52 93.59 -53.21 -78.49
C GLU A 52 92.38 -54.15 -78.45
N ARG A 53 92.51 -55.35 -77.87
CA ARG A 53 91.40 -56.28 -77.66
C ARG A 53 90.35 -55.69 -76.74
N ILE A 54 90.74 -55.18 -75.58
CA ILE A 54 89.82 -54.58 -74.60
C ILE A 54 89.17 -53.33 -75.19
N GLN A 55 89.91 -52.51 -75.94
CA GLN A 55 89.37 -51.34 -76.61
C GLN A 55 88.34 -51.74 -77.67
N ARG A 56 88.61 -52.76 -78.48
CA ARG A 56 87.64 -53.30 -79.44
C ARG A 56 86.42 -53.90 -78.73
N GLN A 57 86.60 -54.65 -77.65
CA GLN A 57 85.50 -55.19 -76.84
C GLN A 57 84.66 -54.07 -76.22
N MET A 58 85.29 -53.02 -75.69
CA MET A 58 84.58 -51.87 -75.14
C MET A 58 83.83 -51.10 -76.22
N GLN A 59 84.43 -50.92 -77.40
CA GLN A 59 83.78 -50.31 -78.56
C GLN A 59 82.61 -51.17 -79.05
N GLU A 60 82.77 -52.49 -79.13
CA GLU A 60 81.73 -53.41 -79.52
C GLU A 60 80.57 -53.40 -78.52
N VAL A 61 80.86 -53.49 -77.22
CA VAL A 61 79.84 -53.38 -76.17
C VAL A 61 79.16 -52.01 -76.17
N ALA A 62 79.91 -50.93 -76.41
CA ALA A 62 79.37 -49.58 -76.54
C ALA A 62 78.48 -49.44 -77.78
N VAL A 63 78.86 -50.01 -78.93
CA VAL A 63 78.10 -49.97 -80.19
C VAL A 63 76.92 -50.92 -80.18
N VAL A 64 77.00 -52.05 -79.48
CA VAL A 64 75.86 -52.98 -79.32
C VAL A 64 74.83 -52.38 -78.36
N ASN A 65 75.29 -51.74 -77.27
CA ASN A 65 74.42 -51.25 -76.21
C ASN A 65 74.25 -49.72 -76.17
N TYR A 66 74.65 -48.97 -77.22
CA TYR A 66 74.54 -47.50 -77.23
C TYR A 66 73.11 -47.01 -76.97
N ARG A 67 72.09 -47.77 -77.42
CA ARG A 67 70.67 -47.45 -77.13
C ARG A 67 70.34 -47.52 -75.65
N ALA A 68 70.91 -48.48 -74.92
CA ALA A 68 70.73 -48.57 -73.47
C ALA A 68 71.41 -47.40 -72.75
N PHE A 69 72.60 -46.98 -73.21
CA PHE A 69 73.29 -45.80 -72.67
C PHE A 69 72.54 -44.50 -72.94
N ILE A 70 72.02 -44.31 -74.16
CA ILE A 70 71.19 -43.14 -74.50
C ILE A 70 69.90 -43.17 -73.68
N SER A 71 69.21 -44.30 -73.59
CA SER A 71 67.99 -44.42 -72.79
C SER A 71 68.24 -44.17 -71.30
N ALA A 72 69.39 -44.61 -70.75
CA ALA A 72 69.79 -44.30 -69.39
C ALA A 72 70.11 -42.82 -69.20
N ALA A 73 70.77 -42.17 -70.16
CA ALA A 73 71.06 -40.74 -70.14
C ALA A 73 69.78 -39.89 -70.24
N ASP A 74 68.85 -40.26 -71.13
CA ASP A 74 67.54 -39.62 -71.28
C ASP A 74 66.70 -39.79 -70.00
N SER A 75 66.74 -40.99 -69.40
CA SER A 75 66.08 -41.26 -68.11
C SER A 75 66.70 -40.42 -66.99
N LEU A 76 68.02 -40.26 -66.95
CA LEU A 76 68.71 -39.39 -65.98
C LEU A 76 68.34 -37.91 -66.17
N LEU A 77 68.24 -37.43 -67.41
CA LEU A 77 67.79 -36.08 -67.70
C LEU A 77 66.32 -35.86 -67.29
N ALA A 78 65.45 -36.83 -67.59
CA ALA A 78 64.05 -36.80 -67.16
C ALA A 78 63.92 -36.79 -65.63
N ILE A 79 64.68 -37.64 -64.94
CA ILE A 79 64.73 -37.65 -63.46
C ILE A 79 65.21 -36.29 -62.94
N ARG A 80 66.27 -35.73 -63.52
CA ARG A 80 66.80 -34.42 -63.09
C ARG A 80 65.76 -33.30 -63.26
N GLN A 81 65.00 -33.31 -64.36
CA GLN A 81 63.90 -32.37 -64.57
C GLN A 81 62.77 -32.58 -63.56
N GLN A 82 62.37 -33.84 -63.31
CA GLN A 82 61.34 -34.15 -62.30
C GLN A 82 61.77 -33.72 -60.89
N VAL A 83 63.03 -33.94 -60.52
CA VAL A 83 63.58 -33.47 -59.24
C VAL A 83 63.51 -31.94 -59.14
N SER A 84 63.86 -31.21 -60.21
CA SER A 84 63.71 -29.74 -60.22
C SER A 84 62.25 -29.29 -60.14
N SER A 85 61.32 -30.03 -60.74
CA SER A 85 59.88 -29.78 -60.62
C SER A 85 59.41 -30.00 -59.19
N ILE A 86 59.85 -31.07 -58.52
CA ILE A 86 59.55 -31.35 -57.12
C ILE A 86 60.08 -30.22 -56.23
N ASP A 87 61.32 -29.77 -56.46
CA ASP A 87 61.93 -28.67 -55.71
C ASP A 87 61.10 -27.39 -55.79
N ASN A 88 60.68 -27.00 -57.00
CA ASN A 88 59.79 -25.84 -57.19
C ASN A 88 58.43 -25.99 -56.50
N HIS A 89 57.82 -27.19 -56.54
CA HIS A 89 56.56 -27.45 -55.82
C HIS A 89 56.76 -27.41 -54.30
N LEU A 90 57.90 -27.90 -53.80
CA LEU A 90 58.25 -27.87 -52.38
C LEU A 90 58.48 -26.44 -51.91
N GLU A 91 59.17 -25.60 -52.68
CA GLU A 91 59.32 -24.17 -52.38
C GLU A 91 57.97 -23.45 -52.37
N SER A 92 57.09 -23.74 -53.33
CA SER A 92 55.74 -23.18 -53.35
C SER A 92 54.95 -23.59 -52.11
N LEU A 93 55.00 -24.87 -51.72
CA LEU A 93 54.34 -25.38 -50.51
C LEU A 93 54.91 -24.73 -49.23
N ILE A 94 56.22 -24.57 -49.14
CA ILE A 94 56.89 -23.86 -48.04
C ILE A 94 56.43 -22.40 -47.97
N THR A 95 56.12 -21.78 -49.10
CA THR A 95 55.67 -20.39 -49.17
C THR A 95 54.19 -20.23 -48.83
N GLU A 96 53.34 -21.20 -49.19
CA GLU A 96 51.88 -21.12 -48.98
C GLU A 96 51.42 -21.67 -47.60
N ILE A 97 52.11 -22.65 -47.01
CA ILE A 97 51.78 -23.17 -45.67
C ILE A 97 51.73 -22.07 -44.59
N PRO A 98 52.68 -21.11 -44.54
CA PRO A 98 52.64 -20.01 -43.57
C PRO A 98 51.42 -19.10 -43.78
N LYS A 99 51.03 -18.82 -45.02
CA LYS A 99 49.84 -18.02 -45.33
C LYS A 99 48.56 -18.73 -44.88
N LEU A 100 48.47 -20.04 -45.13
CA LEU A 100 47.36 -20.86 -44.66
C LEU A 100 47.32 -20.90 -43.13
N THR A 101 48.48 -21.09 -42.49
CA THR A 101 48.59 -21.08 -41.02
C THR A 101 48.12 -19.76 -40.45
N SER A 102 48.57 -18.63 -41.01
CA SER A 102 48.15 -17.27 -40.60
C SER A 102 46.65 -17.05 -40.79
N GLY A 103 46.08 -17.46 -41.91
CA GLY A 103 44.64 -17.36 -42.16
C GLY A 103 43.82 -18.25 -41.22
N CYS A 104 44.32 -19.44 -40.88
CA CYS A 104 43.71 -20.31 -39.88
C CYS A 104 43.76 -19.69 -38.48
N THR A 105 44.87 -19.05 -38.09
CA THR A 105 44.96 -18.37 -36.78
C THR A 105 44.02 -17.16 -36.70
N GLU A 106 43.97 -16.31 -37.73
CA GLU A 106 43.02 -15.19 -37.79
C GLU A 106 41.56 -15.67 -37.76
N PHE A 107 41.27 -16.76 -38.48
CA PHE A 107 39.94 -17.37 -38.46
C PHE A 107 39.57 -17.89 -37.07
N ILE A 108 40.49 -18.54 -36.36
CA ILE A 108 40.25 -19.04 -35.00
C ILE A 108 40.00 -17.87 -34.05
N GLU A 109 40.82 -16.82 -34.08
CA GLU A 109 40.63 -15.62 -33.25
C GLU A 109 39.28 -14.95 -33.52
N SER A 110 38.91 -14.78 -34.79
CA SER A 110 37.62 -14.19 -35.16
C SER A 110 36.44 -15.10 -34.76
N ALA A 111 36.58 -16.41 -34.93
CA ALA A 111 35.56 -17.37 -34.54
C ALA A 111 35.35 -17.38 -33.01
N GLU A 112 36.42 -17.28 -32.23
CA GLU A 112 36.36 -17.16 -30.77
C GLU A 112 35.61 -15.89 -30.34
N GLU A 113 35.92 -14.74 -30.94
CA GLU A 113 35.23 -13.48 -30.62
C GLU A 113 33.72 -13.57 -30.96
N ILE A 114 33.37 -14.19 -32.08
CA ILE A 114 31.97 -14.41 -32.47
C ILE A 114 31.29 -15.37 -31.49
N LEU A 115 31.97 -16.45 -31.08
CA LEU A 115 31.45 -17.41 -30.11
C LEU A 115 31.23 -16.77 -28.74
N GLU A 116 32.14 -15.91 -28.27
CA GLU A 116 31.96 -15.16 -27.02
C GLU A 116 30.78 -14.21 -27.09
N LYS A 117 30.65 -13.41 -28.16
CA LYS A 117 29.50 -12.54 -28.38
C LYS A 117 28.19 -13.33 -28.44
N ARG A 118 28.18 -14.47 -29.14
CA ARG A 118 27.01 -15.34 -29.24
C ARG A 118 26.64 -15.96 -27.88
N LYS A 119 27.63 -16.37 -27.11
CA LYS A 119 27.45 -16.89 -25.74
C LYS A 119 26.83 -15.82 -24.84
N MET A 120 27.36 -14.60 -24.86
CA MET A 120 26.77 -13.47 -24.12
C MET A 120 25.33 -13.19 -24.55
N ASN A 121 25.04 -13.14 -25.85
CA ASN A 121 23.69 -12.92 -26.37
C ASN A 121 22.73 -14.05 -25.97
N GLN A 122 23.19 -15.30 -25.98
CA GLN A 122 22.37 -16.44 -25.58
C GLN A 122 22.06 -16.43 -24.08
N THR A 123 23.03 -16.02 -23.25
CA THR A 123 22.81 -15.79 -21.81
C THR A 123 21.86 -14.62 -21.55
N LEU A 124 21.93 -13.55 -22.35
CA LEU A 124 20.98 -12.44 -22.26
C LEU A 124 19.56 -12.91 -22.64
N LEU A 125 19.43 -13.67 -23.72
CA LEU A 125 18.14 -14.20 -24.17
C LEU A 125 17.50 -15.16 -23.15
N SER A 126 18.30 -16.04 -22.53
CA SER A 126 17.80 -16.96 -21.51
C SER A 126 17.32 -16.26 -20.25
N ASN A 127 17.90 -15.10 -19.92
CA ASN A 127 17.54 -14.30 -18.74
C ASN A 127 16.70 -13.06 -19.09
N HIS A 128 16.23 -12.91 -20.34
CA HIS A 128 15.59 -11.67 -20.76
C HIS A 128 14.27 -11.42 -20.01
N SER A 129 13.54 -12.48 -19.66
CA SER A 129 12.27 -12.37 -18.94
C SER A 129 12.48 -11.83 -17.52
N THR A 130 13.47 -12.35 -16.80
CA THR A 130 13.78 -11.86 -15.44
C THR A 130 14.34 -10.44 -15.46
N LEU A 131 15.06 -10.05 -16.52
CA LEU A 131 15.46 -8.67 -16.76
C LEU A 131 14.28 -7.75 -17.02
N LEU A 132 13.28 -8.21 -17.79
CA LEU A 132 12.05 -7.46 -18.04
C LEU A 132 11.28 -7.26 -16.72
N ASP A 133 11.07 -8.33 -15.95
CA ASP A 133 10.39 -8.26 -14.65
C ASP A 133 11.06 -7.25 -13.71
N LEU A 134 12.40 -7.20 -13.70
CA LEU A 134 13.16 -6.24 -12.90
C LEU A 134 12.96 -4.79 -13.38
N LEU A 135 12.89 -4.58 -14.70
CA LEU A 135 12.69 -3.26 -15.30
C LEU A 135 11.24 -2.78 -15.17
N GLU A 136 10.28 -3.69 -15.00
CA GLU A 136 8.85 -3.38 -14.82
C GLU A 136 8.49 -3.01 -13.37
N ILE A 137 9.38 -3.21 -12.40
CA ILE A 137 9.13 -2.89 -10.98
C ILE A 137 8.58 -1.48 -10.74
N PRO A 138 9.08 -0.38 -11.37
CA PRO A 138 8.54 0.95 -11.14
C PRO A 138 7.08 1.08 -11.60
N GLN A 139 6.72 0.44 -12.72
CA GLN A 139 5.36 0.44 -13.25
C GLN A 139 4.42 -0.39 -12.36
N LEU A 140 4.91 -1.53 -11.87
CA LEU A 140 4.19 -2.35 -10.89
C LEU A 140 3.97 -1.58 -9.58
N MET A 141 5.01 -0.91 -9.08
CA MET A 141 4.93 -0.10 -7.88
C MET A 141 3.95 1.07 -8.02
N ASP A 142 3.96 1.79 -9.14
CA ASP A 142 2.99 2.86 -9.41
C ASP A 142 1.55 2.32 -9.43
N THR A 143 1.35 1.14 -10.03
CA THR A 143 0.06 0.45 -10.03
C THR A 143 -0.39 0.05 -8.61
N CYS A 144 0.53 -0.48 -7.78
CA CYS A 144 0.25 -0.80 -6.37
C CYS A 144 -0.14 0.45 -5.57
N VAL A 145 0.59 1.56 -5.73
CA VAL A 145 0.29 2.84 -5.07
C VAL A 145 -1.08 3.37 -5.48
N ARG A 146 -1.41 3.33 -6.78
CA ARG A 146 -2.73 3.76 -7.30
C ARG A 146 -3.88 2.89 -6.79
N ASN A 147 -3.66 1.58 -6.62
CA ASN A 147 -4.66 0.65 -6.09
C ASN A 147 -4.82 0.71 -4.56
N GLY A 148 -3.95 1.44 -3.85
CA GLY A 148 -3.97 1.53 -2.39
C GLY A 148 -3.28 0.37 -1.66
N ASN A 149 -2.58 -0.49 -2.41
CA ASN A 149 -1.81 -1.63 -1.91
C ASN A 149 -0.40 -1.15 -1.52
N TYR A 150 -0.32 -0.46 -0.38
CA TYR A 150 0.90 0.20 0.05
C TYR A 150 1.95 -0.77 0.63
N ASP A 151 1.53 -1.90 1.20
CA ASP A 151 2.46 -2.88 1.76
C ASP A 151 3.34 -3.49 0.67
N GLU A 152 2.74 -3.92 -0.43
CA GLU A 152 3.44 -4.49 -1.58
C GLU A 152 4.34 -3.45 -2.27
N ALA A 153 3.89 -2.20 -2.38
CA ALA A 153 4.71 -1.12 -2.92
C ALA A 153 5.97 -0.86 -2.08
N LEU A 154 5.86 -0.96 -0.75
CA LEU A 154 6.99 -0.81 0.17
C LEU A 154 7.92 -2.02 0.17
N ASP A 155 7.39 -3.23 -0.07
CA ASP A 155 8.22 -4.43 -0.26
C ASP A 155 9.06 -4.32 -1.55
N LEU A 156 8.48 -3.80 -2.63
CA LEU A 156 9.19 -3.51 -3.88
C LEU A 156 10.28 -2.44 -3.68
N GLU A 157 10.00 -1.39 -2.91
CA GLU A 157 10.99 -0.37 -2.55
C GLU A 157 12.18 -0.99 -1.82
N ALA A 158 11.91 -1.79 -0.78
CA ALA A 158 12.94 -2.44 0.02
C ALA A 158 13.79 -3.41 -0.83
N PHE A 159 13.17 -4.13 -1.76
CA PHE A 159 13.85 -5.01 -2.70
C PHE A 159 14.81 -4.23 -3.60
N VAL A 160 14.37 -3.15 -4.23
CA VAL A 160 15.22 -2.33 -5.12
C VAL A 160 16.32 -1.61 -4.35
N CYS A 161 16.04 -1.13 -3.14
CA CYS A 161 17.07 -0.56 -2.26
C CYS A 161 18.15 -1.59 -1.90
N LYS A 162 17.76 -2.83 -1.57
CA LYS A 162 18.71 -3.93 -1.34
C LYS A 162 19.49 -4.27 -2.61
N LEU A 163 18.86 -4.26 -3.77
CA LEU A 163 19.54 -4.54 -5.04
C LEU A 163 20.57 -3.46 -5.38
N SER A 164 20.25 -2.19 -5.12
CA SER A 164 21.15 -1.06 -5.33
C SER A 164 22.37 -1.10 -4.42
N THR A 165 22.25 -1.61 -3.18
CA THR A 165 23.40 -1.75 -2.28
C THR A 165 24.29 -2.93 -2.65
N MET A 166 23.70 -4.00 -3.20
CA MET A 166 24.45 -5.17 -3.68
C MET A 166 25.21 -4.90 -4.98
N HIS A 167 24.66 -4.08 -5.88
CA HIS A 167 25.23 -3.81 -7.21
C HIS A 167 25.38 -2.31 -7.51
N PRO A 168 26.22 -1.57 -6.77
CA PRO A 168 26.34 -0.11 -6.90
C PRO A 168 26.99 0.35 -8.21
N LYS A 169 27.70 -0.53 -8.94
CA LYS A 169 28.42 -0.18 -10.18
C LYS A 169 27.53 -0.15 -11.42
N LEU A 170 26.31 -0.71 -11.36
CA LEU A 170 25.44 -0.85 -12.52
C LEU A 170 24.51 0.38 -12.65
N PRO A 171 24.62 1.18 -13.73
CA PRO A 171 23.85 2.40 -13.89
C PRO A 171 22.35 2.15 -14.04
N VAL A 172 21.97 1.02 -14.65
CA VAL A 172 20.56 0.61 -14.82
C VAL A 172 19.87 0.42 -13.45
N ILE A 173 20.58 -0.19 -12.49
CA ILE A 173 20.04 -0.41 -11.14
C ILE A 173 19.96 0.91 -10.36
N GLN A 174 20.91 1.83 -10.57
CA GLN A 174 20.83 3.17 -9.98
C GLN A 174 19.66 3.99 -10.55
N ALA A 175 19.42 3.91 -11.86
CA ALA A 175 18.25 4.53 -12.50
C ALA A 175 16.95 3.96 -11.93
N LEU A 176 16.85 2.62 -11.86
CA LEU A 176 15.71 1.91 -11.25
C LEU A 176 15.45 2.37 -9.81
N ALA A 177 16.50 2.44 -8.99
CA ALA A 177 16.39 2.91 -7.60
C ALA A 177 16.01 4.40 -7.50
N THR A 178 16.33 5.21 -8.50
CA THR A 178 15.93 6.63 -8.55
C THR A 178 14.45 6.77 -8.89
N GLU A 179 13.97 6.01 -9.88
CA GLU A 179 12.55 5.97 -10.26
C GLU A 179 11.67 5.47 -9.11
N VAL A 180 12.04 4.36 -8.46
CA VAL A 180 11.34 3.82 -7.29
C VAL A 180 11.27 4.85 -6.15
N ARG A 181 12.37 5.56 -5.89
CA ARG A 181 12.41 6.61 -4.85
C ARG A 181 11.48 7.77 -5.18
N GLN A 182 11.34 8.13 -6.45
CA GLN A 182 10.39 9.14 -6.90
C GLN A 182 8.94 8.69 -6.67
N THR A 183 8.62 7.43 -6.96
CA THR A 183 7.31 6.83 -6.64
C THR A 183 7.05 6.81 -5.13
N THR A 184 8.05 6.47 -4.30
CA THR A 184 7.96 6.55 -2.83
C THR A 184 7.68 7.97 -2.33
N GLN A 185 8.28 9.00 -2.96
CA GLN A 185 8.00 10.40 -2.62
C GLN A 185 6.57 10.81 -2.98
N SER A 186 6.05 10.34 -4.12
CA SER A 186 4.64 10.51 -4.49
C SER A 186 3.72 9.83 -3.48
N LEU A 187 3.99 8.57 -3.11
CA LEU A 187 3.26 7.84 -2.08
C LEU A 187 3.26 8.59 -0.74
N LEU A 188 4.43 9.10 -0.32
CA LEU A 188 4.56 9.89 0.90
C LEU A 188 3.64 11.12 0.88
N SER A 189 3.60 11.86 -0.24
CA SER A 189 2.73 13.03 -0.37
C SER A 189 1.24 12.66 -0.28
N GLN A 190 0.84 11.53 -0.88
CA GLN A 190 -0.54 11.03 -0.82
C GLN A 190 -0.93 10.59 0.60
N LEU A 191 -0.04 9.89 1.32
CA LEU A 191 -0.26 9.49 2.70
C LEU A 191 -0.40 10.69 3.64
N LEU A 192 0.46 11.69 3.47
CA LEU A 192 0.37 12.95 4.23
C LEU A 192 -0.93 13.70 3.92
N GLN A 193 -1.38 13.70 2.67
CA GLN A 193 -2.66 14.30 2.29
C GLN A 193 -3.86 13.54 2.89
N LYS A 194 -3.80 12.20 2.94
CA LYS A 194 -4.80 11.39 3.65
C LYS A 194 -4.86 11.70 5.14
N LEU A 195 -3.72 11.93 5.81
CA LEU A 195 -3.69 12.33 7.23
C LEU A 195 -4.32 13.71 7.49
N ARG A 196 -4.29 14.61 6.49
CA ARG A 196 -4.98 15.91 6.52
C ARG A 196 -6.48 15.82 6.21
N SER A 197 -7.01 14.62 5.99
CA SER A 197 -8.43 14.40 5.73
C SER A 197 -9.13 13.78 6.94
N ASN A 198 -10.45 13.65 6.87
CA ASN A 198 -11.21 12.96 7.90
C ASN A 198 -10.92 11.45 7.84
N ILE A 199 -10.22 10.93 8.84
CA ILE A 199 -9.71 9.56 8.88
C ILE A 199 -10.04 8.92 10.24
N GLN A 200 -10.35 7.63 10.21
CA GLN A 200 -10.61 6.83 11.41
C GLN A 200 -9.29 6.40 12.06
N LEU A 201 -9.29 6.23 13.39
CA LEU A 201 -8.10 5.85 14.16
C LEU A 201 -7.36 4.59 13.62
N PRO A 202 -8.03 3.49 13.23
CA PRO A 202 -7.33 2.30 12.72
C PRO A 202 -6.54 2.58 11.44
N GLU A 203 -7.11 3.35 10.52
CA GLU A 203 -6.46 3.71 9.26
C GLU A 203 -5.32 4.71 9.49
N CYS A 204 -5.49 5.62 10.43
CA CYS A 204 -4.42 6.54 10.85
C CYS A 204 -3.18 5.78 11.36
N LEU A 205 -3.39 4.79 12.23
CA LEU A 205 -2.30 3.94 12.73
C LEU A 205 -1.63 3.15 11.59
N ARG A 206 -2.41 2.68 10.61
CA ARG A 206 -1.90 1.97 9.44
C ARG A 206 -1.01 2.87 8.57
N ILE A 207 -1.46 4.10 8.28
CA ILE A 207 -0.67 5.11 7.54
C ILE A 207 0.63 5.44 8.26
N ILE A 208 0.59 5.62 9.58
CA ILE A 208 1.78 5.86 10.38
C ILE A 208 2.74 4.66 10.34
N GLY A 209 2.21 3.43 10.34
CA GLY A 209 2.99 2.22 10.11
C GLY A 209 3.73 2.27 8.77
N TYR A 210 3.06 2.71 7.70
CA TYR A 210 3.68 2.91 6.39
C TYR A 210 4.75 4.00 6.40
N LEU A 211 4.48 5.15 7.03
CA LEU A 211 5.48 6.22 7.19
C LEU A 211 6.71 5.77 7.96
N ARG A 212 6.55 4.88 8.94
CA ARG A 212 7.65 4.26 9.68
C ARG A 212 8.47 3.31 8.81
N ARG A 213 7.82 2.51 7.97
CA ARG A 213 8.50 1.61 7.02
C ARG A 213 9.29 2.38 5.95
N ILE A 214 8.77 3.52 5.49
CA ILE A 214 9.48 4.41 4.55
C ILE A 214 10.78 4.98 5.14
N GLY A 215 10.87 5.13 6.46
CA GLY A 215 12.12 5.47 7.16
C GLY A 215 12.70 6.86 6.88
N VAL A 216 11.94 7.76 6.24
CA VAL A 216 12.38 9.13 5.90
C VAL A 216 12.39 10.05 7.13
N PHE A 217 11.50 9.81 8.09
CA PHE A 217 11.38 10.64 9.30
C PHE A 217 11.96 9.90 10.51
N SER A 218 12.67 10.63 11.36
CA SER A 218 12.90 10.19 12.74
C SER A 218 11.58 10.08 13.49
N GLU A 219 11.57 9.33 14.59
CA GLU A 219 10.37 9.17 15.41
C GLU A 219 9.80 10.51 15.88
N TYR A 220 10.68 11.47 16.22
CA TYR A 220 10.28 12.83 16.59
C TYR A 220 9.65 13.59 15.42
N GLU A 221 10.29 13.58 14.24
CA GLU A 221 9.78 14.27 13.06
C GLU A 221 8.45 13.69 12.57
N MET A 222 8.27 12.38 12.68
CA MET A 222 7.01 11.71 12.34
C MET A 222 5.87 12.18 13.24
N ARG A 223 6.12 12.29 14.56
CA ARG A 223 5.14 12.82 15.52
C ARG A 223 4.80 14.28 15.20
N LEU A 224 5.81 15.12 14.92
CA LEU A 224 5.60 16.52 14.56
C LEU A 224 4.80 16.65 13.26
N GLN A 225 5.12 15.84 12.25
CA GLN A 225 4.42 15.88 10.96
C GLN A 225 2.98 15.38 11.07
N PHE A 226 2.73 14.37 11.91
CA PHE A 226 1.38 13.94 12.27
C PHE A 226 0.58 15.09 12.90
N LEU A 227 1.14 15.74 13.92
CA LEU A 227 0.49 16.87 14.60
C LEU A 227 0.19 18.01 13.62
N ARG A 228 1.13 18.40 12.76
CA ARG A 228 0.92 19.43 11.72
C ARG A 228 -0.19 19.07 10.74
N CYS A 229 -0.26 17.81 10.30
CA CYS A 229 -1.32 17.37 9.40
C CYS A 229 -2.70 17.37 10.08
N ARG A 230 -2.77 16.95 11.36
CA ARG A 230 -4.01 16.98 12.13
C ARG A 230 -4.44 18.39 12.54
N GLU A 231 -3.49 19.26 12.86
CA GLU A 231 -3.72 20.68 13.11
C GLU A 231 -4.32 21.34 11.87
N ALA A 232 -3.72 21.16 10.69
CA ALA A 232 -4.26 21.72 9.45
C ALA A 232 -5.69 21.24 9.13
N TRP A 233 -5.98 19.96 9.39
CA TRP A 233 -7.33 19.41 9.26
C TRP A 233 -8.29 20.02 10.30
N LEU A 234 -7.85 20.18 11.54
CA LEU A 234 -8.64 20.74 12.63
C LEU A 234 -8.95 22.22 12.41
N THR A 235 -7.97 23.00 11.94
CA THR A 235 -8.17 24.40 11.56
C THR A 235 -9.23 24.54 10.47
N GLY A 236 -9.19 23.67 9.44
CA GLY A 236 -10.23 23.65 8.40
C GLY A 236 -11.63 23.36 8.95
N ILE A 237 -11.75 22.41 9.89
CA ILE A 237 -13.04 22.13 10.54
C ILE A 237 -13.48 23.27 11.45
N LEU A 238 -12.55 23.94 12.13
CA LEU A 238 -12.87 25.07 12.99
C LEU A 238 -13.43 26.25 12.17
N GLU A 239 -12.89 26.50 10.98
CA GLU A 239 -13.43 27.47 10.02
C GLU A 239 -14.85 27.09 9.54
N ASP A 240 -15.11 25.80 9.30
CA ASP A 240 -16.43 25.30 8.90
C ASP A 240 -17.47 25.33 10.03
N LEU A 241 -17.04 25.11 11.28
CA LEU A 241 -17.90 25.10 12.46
C LEU A 241 -18.51 26.48 12.76
N ASP A 242 -17.81 27.56 12.41
CA ASP A 242 -18.33 28.92 12.53
C ASP A 242 -19.53 29.16 11.58
N GLN A 243 -19.68 28.31 10.55
CA GLN A 243 -20.70 28.45 9.51
C GLN A 243 -21.88 27.46 9.59
N ARG A 244 -21.72 26.19 10.04
CA ARG A 244 -22.85 25.25 10.23
C ARG A 244 -22.48 23.88 10.85
N ASN A 245 -23.33 23.43 11.80
CA ASN A 245 -23.65 22.05 12.22
C ASN A 245 -22.79 21.31 13.27
N ALA A 246 -23.50 20.57 14.14
CA ALA A 246 -23.01 19.63 15.17
C ALA A 246 -22.15 18.45 14.65
N VAL A 247 -22.07 18.24 13.32
CA VAL A 247 -21.29 17.14 12.70
C VAL A 247 -19.78 17.31 12.91
N GLY A 248 -19.27 18.54 12.97
CA GLY A 248 -17.86 18.81 13.24
C GLY A 248 -17.44 18.43 14.66
N LEU A 249 -18.35 18.42 15.63
CA LEU A 249 -18.05 18.09 17.03
C LEU A 249 -17.66 16.61 17.18
N CYS A 250 -18.39 15.69 16.54
CA CYS A 250 -18.03 14.26 16.55
C CYS A 250 -16.67 13.98 15.87
N GLN A 251 -16.33 14.76 14.84
CA GLN A 251 -15.04 14.65 14.14
C GLN A 251 -13.89 15.15 15.04
N ILE A 252 -14.10 16.23 15.78
CA ILE A 252 -13.15 16.70 16.79
C ILE A 252 -12.89 15.62 17.85
N PHE A 253 -13.92 14.88 18.29
CA PHE A 253 -13.76 13.78 19.24
C PHE A 253 -12.91 12.63 18.71
N SER A 254 -13.12 12.22 17.45
CA SER A 254 -12.26 11.22 16.81
C SER A 254 -10.78 11.67 16.79
N THR A 255 -10.57 12.97 16.63
CA THR A 255 -9.22 13.57 16.55
C THR A 255 -8.57 13.69 17.91
N HIS A 256 -9.33 14.10 18.92
CA HIS A 256 -8.89 14.11 20.30
C HIS A 256 -8.55 12.68 20.77
N ALA A 257 -9.36 11.68 20.40
CA ALA A 257 -9.03 10.28 20.65
C ALA A 257 -7.72 9.87 19.94
N CYS A 258 -7.49 10.29 18.69
CA CYS A 258 -6.23 10.05 17.99
C CYS A 258 -5.03 10.73 18.65
N ILE A 259 -5.16 12.01 19.03
CA ILE A 259 -4.09 12.78 19.69
C ILE A 259 -3.78 12.18 21.06
N VAL A 260 -4.80 11.88 21.87
CA VAL A 260 -4.64 11.29 23.21
C VAL A 260 -4.06 9.88 23.15
N GLN A 261 -4.52 9.02 22.23
CA GLN A 261 -3.96 7.69 22.04
C GLN A 261 -2.48 7.75 21.62
N TRP A 262 -2.13 8.74 20.79
CA TRP A 262 -0.75 8.94 20.34
C TRP A 262 0.15 9.55 21.44
N ASP A 263 -0.36 10.50 22.21
CA ASP A 263 0.32 11.09 23.37
C ASP A 263 0.53 10.06 24.50
N LEU A 264 -0.38 9.09 24.65
CA LEU A 264 -0.20 7.94 25.56
C LEU A 264 1.00 7.06 25.15
N ILE A 265 1.36 7.05 23.87
CA ILE A 265 2.43 6.20 23.32
C ILE A 265 3.80 6.90 23.37
N GLY A 266 3.87 8.22 23.61
CA GLY A 266 5.17 8.85 23.78
C GLY A 266 5.13 10.37 23.95
N SER A 267 5.30 10.78 25.19
CA SER A 267 5.73 12.14 25.60
C SER A 267 4.65 13.22 25.41
N GLY A 268 3.73 13.30 26.39
CA GLY A 268 2.69 14.32 26.44
C GLY A 268 3.24 15.74 26.36
N TRP A 269 2.85 16.47 25.30
CA TRP A 269 3.08 17.91 25.17
C TRP A 269 1.91 18.61 24.45
N ILE A 270 1.36 19.59 25.18
CA ILE A 270 0.71 20.86 24.75
C ILE A 270 -0.70 20.80 24.13
N LEU A 271 -1.00 19.94 23.16
CA LEU A 271 -2.29 20.08 22.43
C LEU A 271 -3.52 19.62 23.23
N GLY A 272 -3.35 18.67 24.16
CA GLY A 272 -4.42 18.22 25.06
C GLY A 272 -4.96 19.30 26.00
N GLY A 273 -4.25 20.42 26.20
CA GLY A 273 -4.67 21.52 27.07
C GLY A 273 -5.36 22.69 26.36
N LEU A 274 -5.10 22.90 25.07
CA LEU A 274 -5.67 24.02 24.30
C LEU A 274 -7.01 23.68 23.62
N LEU A 275 -7.24 22.40 23.34
CA LEU A 275 -8.47 21.97 22.66
C LEU A 275 -9.72 22.01 23.55
N PRO A 276 -9.68 21.62 24.84
CA PRO A 276 -10.87 21.67 25.70
C PRO A 276 -11.48 23.07 25.84
N PRO A 277 -10.70 24.16 26.06
CA PRO A 277 -11.27 25.51 26.14
C PRO A 277 -11.95 25.97 24.85
N LEU A 278 -11.33 25.71 23.69
CA LEU A 278 -11.90 26.06 22.37
C LEU A 278 -13.19 25.28 22.10
N PHE A 279 -13.21 24.00 22.47
CA PHE A 279 -14.39 23.16 22.36
C PHE A 279 -15.52 23.64 23.27
N GLU A 280 -15.19 23.95 24.52
CA GLU A 280 -16.15 24.45 25.50
C GLU A 280 -16.79 25.77 25.04
N GLU A 281 -15.99 26.68 24.49
CA GLU A 281 -16.47 27.94 23.93
C GLU A 281 -17.39 27.73 22.72
N ALA A 282 -17.03 26.83 21.80
CA ALA A 282 -17.86 26.52 20.63
C ALA A 282 -19.21 25.90 21.02
N VAL A 283 -19.22 24.95 21.96
CA VAL A 283 -20.45 24.32 22.47
C VAL A 283 -21.35 25.33 23.17
N LEU A 284 -20.77 26.21 23.99
CA LEU A 284 -21.52 27.28 24.66
C LEU A 284 -22.16 28.25 23.66
N ASN A 285 -21.39 28.70 22.66
CA ASN A 285 -21.87 29.61 21.63
C ASN A 285 -23.00 29.00 20.79
N LEU A 286 -22.86 27.72 20.40
CA LEU A 286 -23.89 26.98 19.66
C LEU A 286 -25.19 26.87 20.48
N PHE A 287 -25.08 26.41 21.73
CA PHE A 287 -26.25 26.25 22.59
C PHE A 287 -26.93 27.60 22.88
N SER A 288 -26.16 28.65 23.18
CA SER A 288 -26.71 30.00 23.42
C SER A 288 -27.40 30.57 22.17
N LYS A 289 -26.85 30.34 20.97
CA LYS A 289 -27.47 30.74 19.69
C LYS A 289 -28.78 30.01 19.44
N ASN A 290 -28.81 28.69 19.65
CA ASN A 290 -30.03 27.89 19.49
C ASN A 290 -31.10 28.29 20.50
N MET A 291 -30.72 28.54 21.76
CA MET A 291 -31.63 29.03 22.80
C MET A 291 -32.20 30.43 22.47
N ARG A 292 -31.36 31.34 21.97
CA ARG A 292 -31.80 32.67 21.52
C ARG A 292 -32.82 32.56 20.39
N THR A 293 -32.52 31.73 19.39
CA THR A 293 -33.41 31.49 18.25
C THR A 293 -34.76 30.91 18.71
N ALA A 294 -34.76 29.98 19.68
CA ALA A 294 -36.00 29.42 20.25
C ALA A 294 -36.85 30.49 20.96
N VAL A 295 -36.22 31.40 21.71
CA VAL A 295 -36.89 32.53 22.38
C VAL A 295 -37.43 33.56 21.37
N GLU A 296 -36.65 33.91 20.35
CA GLU A 296 -37.08 34.84 19.28
C GLU A 296 -38.28 34.28 18.51
N ASN A 297 -38.24 32.99 18.16
CA ASN A 297 -39.36 32.31 17.52
C ASN A 297 -40.60 32.28 18.42
N PHE A 298 -40.44 32.03 19.72
CA PHE A 298 -41.53 32.12 20.69
C PHE A 298 -42.17 33.52 20.68
N GLN A 299 -41.36 34.57 20.77
CA GLN A 299 -41.83 35.95 20.80
C GLN A 299 -42.58 36.32 19.52
N LEU A 300 -42.03 35.96 18.36
CA LEU A 300 -42.66 36.20 17.06
C LEU A 300 -44.03 35.49 16.96
N VAL A 301 -44.10 34.23 17.38
CA VAL A 301 -45.35 33.46 17.37
C VAL A 301 -46.34 34.03 18.38
N LEU A 302 -45.90 34.46 19.58
CA LEU A 302 -46.75 35.08 20.60
C LEU A 302 -47.35 36.40 20.12
N ASP A 303 -46.56 37.27 19.48
CA ASP A 303 -47.01 38.58 19.01
C ASP A 303 -48.02 38.50 17.85
N SER A 304 -47.88 37.47 17.02
CA SER A 304 -48.77 37.18 15.88
C SER A 304 -49.91 36.22 16.23
N HIS A 305 -49.95 35.67 17.45
CA HIS A 305 -50.92 34.66 17.85
C HIS A 305 -52.34 35.21 17.88
N ARG A 306 -53.30 34.40 17.40
CA ARG A 306 -54.73 34.69 17.47
C ARG A 306 -55.37 33.77 18.50
N TRP A 307 -55.95 34.35 19.55
CA TRP A 307 -56.57 33.65 20.67
C TRP A 307 -57.95 33.11 20.30
N VAL A 308 -57.96 32.04 19.50
CA VAL A 308 -59.18 31.31 19.10
C VAL A 308 -59.10 29.90 19.67
N PRO A 309 -60.19 29.35 20.22
CA PRO A 309 -60.23 27.95 20.64
C PRO A 309 -59.85 27.04 19.47
N LEU A 310 -58.76 26.29 19.62
CA LEU A 310 -58.36 25.28 18.66
C LEU A 310 -59.24 24.03 18.84
N PRO A 311 -59.52 23.25 17.77
CA PRO A 311 -60.22 21.98 17.91
C PRO A 311 -59.43 21.07 18.86
N ALA A 312 -60.09 20.49 19.86
CA ALA A 312 -59.47 19.53 20.75
C ALA A 312 -58.96 18.34 19.91
N VAL A 313 -57.63 18.18 19.86
CA VAL A 313 -57.04 17.05 19.17
C VAL A 313 -57.12 15.86 20.12
N GLY A 314 -58.09 14.98 19.87
CA GLY A 314 -58.36 13.83 20.73
C GLY A 314 -57.18 12.86 20.78
N PHE A 315 -56.36 12.96 21.82
CA PHE A 315 -55.40 11.93 22.18
C PHE A 315 -55.70 11.42 23.59
N PRO A 316 -55.78 10.09 23.79
CA PRO A 316 -56.04 9.54 25.11
C PRO A 316 -54.89 9.87 26.06
N SER A 317 -55.24 10.50 27.18
CA SER A 317 -54.32 10.70 28.29
C SER A 317 -54.17 9.36 29.01
N TYR A 318 -52.94 8.82 29.00
CA TYR A 318 -52.34 7.80 29.88
C TYR A 318 -51.58 6.72 29.11
N SER A 319 -50.25 6.84 29.12
CA SER A 319 -49.35 5.70 29.20
C SER A 319 -48.15 6.09 30.06
N ILE A 320 -48.23 5.74 31.34
CA ILE A 320 -47.03 5.50 32.15
C ILE A 320 -46.47 4.19 31.59
N GLY A 321 -45.50 4.30 30.69
CA GLY A 321 -44.84 3.18 30.04
C GLY A 321 -43.34 3.44 30.01
N GLU A 322 -42.64 2.64 30.80
CA GLU A 322 -41.24 2.22 30.71
C GLU A 322 -40.20 3.18 30.10
N GLU A 323 -39.25 3.56 30.96
CA GLU A 323 -37.95 4.12 30.61
C GLU A 323 -37.25 3.24 29.58
N HIS A 324 -37.32 3.58 28.29
CA HIS A 324 -36.30 3.38 27.26
C HIS A 324 -36.87 3.81 25.89
N GLN A 325 -36.93 5.13 25.64
CA GLN A 325 -37.08 5.66 24.29
C GLN A 325 -36.37 7.02 24.18
N GLU A 326 -35.48 7.12 23.19
CA GLU A 326 -34.52 8.22 22.96
C GLU A 326 -35.15 9.55 22.55
N ASP A 327 -36.46 9.56 22.31
CA ASP A 327 -37.24 10.73 21.89
C ASP A 327 -38.29 11.08 22.93
N VAL A 328 -38.06 12.15 23.69
CA VAL A 328 -39.16 12.82 24.42
C VAL A 328 -39.92 13.63 23.39
N THR A 329 -40.94 13.03 22.80
CA THR A 329 -41.90 13.76 21.98
C THR A 329 -42.51 14.88 22.86
N PRO A 330 -42.61 16.13 22.37
CA PRO A 330 -43.26 17.20 23.13
C PRO A 330 -44.65 16.73 23.59
N PRO A 331 -45.04 16.92 24.86
CA PRO A 331 -46.37 16.55 25.34
C PRO A 331 -47.47 17.04 24.39
N SER A 332 -48.37 16.14 23.97
CA SER A 332 -49.42 16.43 22.97
C SER A 332 -50.32 17.63 23.36
N TYR A 333 -50.48 17.87 24.66
CA TYR A 333 -51.19 19.01 25.23
C TYR A 333 -50.54 20.38 24.92
N LEU A 334 -49.24 20.44 24.62
CA LEU A 334 -48.56 21.67 24.21
C LEU A 334 -48.93 22.10 22.78
N MET A 335 -49.53 21.22 21.96
CA MET A 335 -50.01 21.58 20.61
C MET A 335 -51.20 22.55 20.65
N GLU A 336 -51.95 22.59 21.76
CA GLU A 336 -53.01 23.57 22.00
C GLU A 336 -52.44 24.98 22.27
N HIS A 337 -51.12 25.09 22.36
CA HIS A 337 -50.38 26.28 22.75
C HIS A 337 -49.21 26.56 21.78
N PRO A 338 -49.50 27.04 20.54
CA PRO A 338 -48.49 27.15 19.48
C PRO A 338 -47.21 27.92 19.84
N PRO A 339 -47.25 29.04 20.60
CA PRO A 339 -46.01 29.70 21.03
C PRO A 339 -45.12 28.77 21.86
N LEU A 340 -45.68 28.09 22.88
CA LEU A 340 -44.92 27.17 23.74
C LEU A 340 -44.43 25.93 22.99
N ALA A 341 -45.21 25.41 22.04
CA ALA A 341 -44.80 24.28 21.22
C ALA A 341 -43.54 24.60 20.41
N VAL A 342 -43.48 25.78 19.77
CA VAL A 342 -42.31 26.22 18.99
C VAL A 342 -41.09 26.40 19.88
N PHE A 343 -41.26 26.96 21.08
CA PHE A 343 -40.19 27.09 22.06
C PHE A 343 -39.62 25.72 22.48
N ILE A 344 -40.50 24.79 22.88
CA ILE A 344 -40.10 23.47 23.35
C ILE A 344 -39.41 22.67 22.24
N ASN A 345 -39.89 22.76 21.01
CA ASN A 345 -39.22 22.16 19.86
C ASN A 345 -37.81 22.73 19.66
N GLY A 346 -37.65 24.04 19.82
CA GLY A 346 -36.34 24.70 19.77
C GLY A 346 -35.40 24.22 20.88
N VAL A 347 -35.89 24.10 22.12
CA VAL A 347 -35.10 23.57 23.25
C VAL A 347 -34.72 22.11 23.02
N SER A 348 -35.65 21.26 22.58
CA SER A 348 -35.38 19.85 22.29
C SER A 348 -34.38 19.69 21.15
N ALA A 349 -34.47 20.50 20.10
CA ALA A 349 -33.47 20.51 19.02
C ALA A 349 -32.08 20.90 19.55
N ALA A 350 -31.99 21.95 20.38
CA ALA A 350 -30.73 22.37 20.99
C ALA A 350 -30.10 21.28 21.89
N MET A 351 -30.91 20.55 22.66
CA MET A 351 -30.45 19.43 23.49
C MET A 351 -30.01 18.23 22.65
N ASN A 352 -30.72 17.94 21.55
CA ASN A 352 -30.40 16.84 20.65
C ASN A 352 -29.06 17.08 19.94
N GLU A 353 -28.74 18.33 19.57
CA GLU A 353 -27.44 18.71 19.00
C GLU A 353 -26.30 18.65 20.04
N LEU A 354 -26.61 18.87 21.32
CA LEU A 354 -25.65 18.80 22.42
C LEU A 354 -25.34 17.36 22.87
N ARG A 355 -26.31 16.45 22.73
CA ARG A 355 -26.23 15.07 23.26
C ARG A 355 -25.00 14.26 22.83
N PRO A 356 -24.54 14.29 21.56
CA PRO A 356 -23.36 13.54 21.12
C PRO A 356 -22.08 13.98 21.83
N CYS A 357 -22.06 15.21 22.34
CA CYS A 357 -20.96 15.71 23.14
C CYS A 357 -21.39 16.83 24.10
N ALA A 358 -21.69 16.43 25.35
CA ALA A 358 -22.03 17.34 26.44
C ALA A 358 -20.87 17.44 27.45
N PRO A 359 -20.02 18.49 27.41
CA PRO A 359 -18.94 18.66 28.38
C PRO A 359 -19.48 18.81 29.79
N VAL A 360 -18.99 17.97 30.71
CA VAL A 360 -19.39 18.03 32.13
C VAL A 360 -18.99 19.36 32.77
N SER A 361 -17.87 19.94 32.33
CA SER A 361 -17.39 21.26 32.74
C SER A 361 -18.41 22.38 32.47
N LEU A 362 -19.17 22.28 31.38
CA LEU A 362 -20.17 23.27 30.99
C LEU A 362 -21.53 23.10 31.66
N LYS A 363 -21.74 22.05 32.46
CA LYS A 363 -23.04 21.72 33.07
C LYS A 363 -23.71 22.93 33.72
N HIS A 364 -23.00 23.68 34.56
CA HIS A 364 -23.58 24.83 35.25
C HIS A 364 -23.84 26.02 34.33
N VAL A 365 -22.95 26.26 33.36
CA VAL A 365 -23.04 27.39 32.43
C VAL A 365 -24.23 27.18 31.47
N LEU A 366 -24.38 25.99 30.91
CA LEU A 366 -25.48 25.65 30.01
C LEU A 366 -26.83 25.59 30.74
N ALA A 367 -26.83 25.13 32.00
CA ALA A 367 -28.02 25.21 32.84
C ALA A 367 -28.48 26.68 33.01
N GLN A 368 -27.52 27.59 33.24
CA GLN A 368 -27.82 29.01 33.38
C GLN A 368 -28.33 29.63 32.07
N GLU A 369 -27.81 29.24 30.91
CA GLU A 369 -28.33 29.67 29.61
C GLU A 369 -29.77 29.18 29.37
N LEU A 370 -30.09 27.94 29.74
CA LEU A 370 -31.47 27.43 29.67
C LEU A 370 -32.41 28.21 30.60
N ILE A 371 -31.98 28.48 31.84
CA ILE A 371 -32.75 29.30 32.81
C ILE A 371 -32.99 30.70 32.26
N LYS A 372 -31.98 31.35 31.66
CA LYS A 372 -32.14 32.67 31.01
C LYS A 372 -33.16 32.63 29.88
N GLY A 373 -33.15 31.57 29.05
CA GLY A 373 -34.13 31.40 27.97
C GLY A 373 -35.56 31.25 28.50
N LEU A 374 -35.76 30.42 29.52
CA LEU A 374 -37.05 30.27 30.21
C LEU A 374 -37.50 31.57 30.88
N GLN A 375 -36.59 32.33 31.49
CA GLN A 375 -36.86 33.64 32.07
C GLN A 375 -37.31 34.64 30.99
N ALA A 376 -36.65 34.66 29.83
CA ALA A 376 -37.04 35.53 28.72
C ALA A 376 -38.44 35.21 28.19
N VAL A 377 -38.82 33.92 28.12
CA VAL A 377 -40.19 33.50 27.80
C VAL A 377 -41.18 34.00 28.85
N SER A 378 -40.85 33.84 30.13
CA SER A 378 -41.68 34.32 31.25
C SER A 378 -41.89 35.84 31.20
N ASP A 379 -40.81 36.60 31.03
CA ASP A 379 -40.87 38.07 30.91
C ASP A 379 -41.67 38.52 29.69
N SER A 380 -41.60 37.76 28.58
CA SER A 380 -42.39 38.02 27.38
C SER A 380 -43.88 37.82 27.62
N LEU A 381 -44.27 36.78 28.36
CA LEU A 381 -45.67 36.55 28.77
C LEU A 381 -46.18 37.68 29.68
N LEU A 382 -45.40 38.07 30.69
CA LEU A 382 -45.77 39.18 31.59
C LEU A 382 -45.91 40.50 30.83
N ARG A 383 -44.98 40.79 29.91
CA ARG A 383 -45.03 41.97 29.05
C ARG A 383 -46.25 41.95 28.13
N TYR A 384 -46.58 40.79 27.55
CA TYR A 384 -47.76 40.62 26.70
C TYR A 384 -49.04 40.94 27.49
N ASN A 385 -49.15 40.41 28.72
CA ASN A 385 -50.27 40.71 29.61
C ASN A 385 -50.40 42.20 29.98
N ALA A 386 -49.28 42.89 30.18
CA ALA A 386 -49.28 44.31 30.55
C ALA A 386 -49.58 45.25 29.38
N THR A 387 -49.32 44.83 28.14
CA THR A 387 -49.37 45.69 26.94
C THR A 387 -50.59 45.44 26.06
N ARG A 388 -51.14 44.23 26.06
CA ARG A 388 -52.29 43.85 25.21
C ARG A 388 -53.58 43.84 26.03
N MET A 389 -54.59 44.56 25.54
CA MET A 389 -55.96 44.46 26.07
C MET A 389 -56.64 43.21 25.48
N LEU A 390 -56.72 42.15 26.27
CA LEU A 390 -57.39 40.89 25.90
C LEU A 390 -58.87 40.91 26.31
N ARG A 391 -59.75 40.34 25.48
CA ARG A 391 -61.17 40.11 25.84
C ARG A 391 -61.29 38.94 26.81
N GLU A 392 -62.40 38.80 27.55
CA GLU A 392 -62.61 37.74 28.56
C GLU A 392 -62.37 36.30 28.04
N ASN A 393 -62.76 36.00 26.81
CA ASN A 393 -62.54 34.69 26.20
C ASN A 393 -61.06 34.47 25.80
N GLU A 394 -60.36 35.54 25.42
CA GLU A 394 -58.96 35.52 25.02
C GLU A 394 -58.03 35.48 26.23
N SER A 395 -58.41 36.16 27.33
CA SER A 395 -57.69 36.14 28.60
C SER A 395 -57.72 34.75 29.23
N GLY A 396 -58.82 34.01 29.12
CA GLY A 396 -58.90 32.60 29.53
C GLY A 396 -57.89 31.69 28.81
N LEU A 397 -57.79 31.82 27.48
CA LEU A 397 -56.83 31.06 26.67
C LEU A 397 -55.37 31.47 26.97
N PHE A 398 -55.12 32.75 27.17
CA PHE A 398 -53.80 33.26 27.55
C PHE A 398 -53.37 32.79 28.96
N LEU A 399 -54.29 32.76 29.92
CA LEU A 399 -54.02 32.23 31.26
C LEU A 399 -53.79 30.71 31.23
N SER A 400 -54.47 29.98 30.34
CA SER A 400 -54.18 28.56 30.07
C SER A 400 -52.75 28.39 29.54
N LEU A 401 -52.31 29.21 28.58
CA LEU A 401 -50.92 29.22 28.11
C LEU A 401 -49.93 29.46 29.25
N CYS A 402 -50.19 30.45 30.10
CA CYS A 402 -49.36 30.76 31.26
C CYS A 402 -49.29 29.62 32.28
N ARG A 403 -50.40 28.90 32.49
CA ARG A 403 -50.43 27.70 33.35
C ARG A 403 -49.61 26.57 32.73
N SER A 404 -49.79 26.30 31.44
CA SER A 404 -49.06 25.27 30.70
C SER A 404 -47.55 25.53 30.65
N PHE A 405 -47.12 26.81 30.68
CA PHE A 405 -45.70 27.15 30.82
C PHE A 405 -45.11 26.63 32.15
N ILE A 406 -45.79 26.85 33.27
CA ILE A 406 -45.32 26.48 34.61
C ILE A 406 -45.45 24.97 34.86
N GLU A 407 -46.56 24.38 34.46
CA GLU A 407 -46.90 22.99 34.79
C GLU A 407 -46.31 21.97 33.81
N VAL A 408 -46.06 22.36 32.56
CA VAL A 408 -45.67 21.42 31.50
C VAL A 408 -44.35 21.82 30.83
N ALA A 409 -44.23 23.04 30.29
CA ALA A 409 -43.06 23.45 29.52
C ALA A 409 -41.79 23.50 30.38
N TYR A 410 -41.86 24.15 31.55
CA TYR A 410 -40.73 24.28 32.47
C TYR A 410 -40.18 22.94 32.99
N PRO A 411 -41.02 22.02 33.54
CA PRO A 411 -40.54 20.70 33.97
C PRO A 411 -40.00 19.85 32.82
N HIS A 412 -40.56 19.99 31.61
CA HIS A 412 -40.07 19.30 30.43
C HIS A 412 -38.65 19.76 30.05
N CYS A 413 -38.39 21.07 30.02
CA CYS A 413 -37.04 21.60 29.79
C CYS A 413 -36.02 21.10 30.84
N ALA A 414 -36.42 21.07 32.12
CA ALA A 414 -35.57 20.53 33.19
C ALA A 414 -35.26 19.05 32.99
N THR A 415 -36.25 18.26 32.56
CA THR A 415 -36.09 16.82 32.27
C THR A 415 -35.17 16.60 31.06
N CYS A 416 -35.34 17.34 29.97
CA CYS A 416 -34.47 17.26 28.80
C CYS A 416 -33.01 17.59 29.15
N PHE A 417 -32.78 18.61 29.99
CA PHE A 417 -31.45 18.95 30.48
C PHE A 417 -30.86 17.85 31.39
N GLY A 418 -31.67 17.27 32.27
CA GLY A 418 -31.28 16.17 33.15
C GLY A 418 -30.87 14.89 32.43
N ARG A 419 -31.40 14.64 31.22
CA ARG A 419 -30.97 13.52 30.37
C ARG A 419 -29.58 13.73 29.76
N CYS A 420 -29.20 14.98 29.47
CA CYS A 420 -27.86 15.30 28.97
C CYS A 420 -26.82 15.42 30.11
N TYR A 421 -27.27 15.87 31.28
CA TYR A 421 -26.42 16.08 32.46
C TYR A 421 -27.01 15.41 33.70
N PRO A 422 -26.35 14.36 34.25
CA PRO A 422 -26.78 13.73 35.50
C PRO A 422 -26.90 14.76 36.63
N GLY A 423 -28.06 14.81 37.29
CA GLY A 423 -28.36 15.82 38.32
C GLY A 423 -28.44 17.26 37.80
N GLY A 424 -28.67 17.46 36.50
CA GLY A 424 -28.91 18.77 35.89
C GLY A 424 -30.34 19.26 36.08
N ALA A 425 -31.32 18.34 36.13
CA ALA A 425 -32.73 18.69 36.30
C ALA A 425 -33.00 19.46 37.60
N SER A 426 -32.34 19.09 38.71
CA SER A 426 -32.46 19.81 39.99
C SER A 426 -31.95 21.25 39.89
N LEU A 427 -30.83 21.48 39.19
CA LEU A 427 -30.29 22.84 39.00
C LEU A 427 -31.28 23.76 38.29
N ILE A 428 -32.03 23.24 37.31
CA ILE A 428 -33.07 24.01 36.63
C ILE A 428 -34.26 24.19 37.57
N MET A 429 -34.73 23.13 38.23
CA MET A 429 -35.89 23.15 39.11
C MET A 429 -35.73 24.09 40.32
N ASP A 430 -34.51 24.25 40.83
CA ASP A 430 -34.18 25.17 41.93
C ASP A 430 -34.42 26.64 41.57
N ALA A 431 -34.44 26.99 40.27
CA ALA A 431 -34.73 28.32 39.78
C ALA A 431 -36.23 28.66 39.70
N LYS A 432 -37.12 27.82 40.24
CA LYS A 432 -38.58 27.96 40.12
C LYS A 432 -39.11 29.32 40.63
N ASN A 433 -38.47 29.90 41.64
CA ASN A 433 -38.87 31.18 42.23
C ASN A 433 -38.74 32.37 41.25
N LEU A 434 -37.95 32.24 40.17
CA LEU A 434 -37.82 33.29 39.16
C LEU A 434 -39.12 33.50 38.36
N TYR A 435 -40.04 32.53 38.38
CA TYR A 435 -41.30 32.55 37.63
C TYR A 435 -42.53 32.87 38.50
N ASP A 436 -42.31 33.37 39.72
CA ASP A 436 -43.37 33.71 40.68
C ASP A 436 -44.34 34.77 40.13
N GLY A 437 -43.87 35.67 39.26
CA GLY A 437 -44.72 36.67 38.60
C GLY A 437 -45.86 36.07 37.80
N ILE A 438 -45.58 35.03 37.00
CA ILE A 438 -46.60 34.30 36.22
C ILE A 438 -47.45 33.45 37.15
N SER A 439 -46.85 32.82 38.16
CA SER A 439 -47.57 32.01 39.15
C SER A 439 -48.60 32.85 39.93
N ARG A 440 -48.27 34.12 40.26
CA ARG A 440 -49.19 35.10 40.84
C ARG A 440 -50.28 35.55 39.86
N LEU A 441 -49.94 35.74 38.58
CA LEU A 441 -50.92 36.10 37.54
C LEU A 441 -52.01 35.03 37.37
N VAL A 442 -51.60 33.75 37.31
CA VAL A 442 -52.51 32.60 37.15
C VAL A 442 -53.38 32.39 38.40
N THR A 443 -52.83 32.60 39.60
CA THR A 443 -53.56 32.43 40.88
C THR A 443 -54.49 33.59 41.20
N THR A 444 -54.17 34.82 40.82
CA THR A 444 -55.02 36.00 41.05
C THR A 444 -56.25 35.97 40.13
N SER A 445 -56.06 35.65 38.85
CA SER A 445 -57.15 35.58 37.86
C SER A 445 -58.10 34.39 38.09
N SER A 446 -57.60 33.29 38.66
CA SER A 446 -58.45 32.14 39.08
C SER A 446 -59.39 32.47 40.25
N ARG A 447 -59.13 33.54 41.02
CA ARG A 447 -60.00 34.00 42.11
C ARG A 447 -61.12 34.94 41.62
N GLU A 448 -60.92 35.67 40.53
CA GLU A 448 -61.94 36.57 39.96
C GLU A 448 -63.07 35.81 39.24
N LEU A 449 -62.80 34.63 38.65
CA LEU A 449 -63.84 33.75 38.10
C LEU A 449 -64.71 33.02 39.16
N ARG A 450 -64.44 33.19 40.46
CA ARG A 450 -65.19 32.56 41.57
C ARG A 450 -65.82 33.59 42.52
N ARG A 451 -66.83 34.36 42.07
CA ARG A 451 -67.79 35.03 42.98
C ARG A 451 -69.25 34.88 42.49
N PRO A 452 -70.23 34.76 43.41
CA PRO A 452 -71.49 34.05 43.14
C PRO A 452 -72.68 34.98 42.88
N ALA A 453 -73.59 34.58 41.99
CA ALA A 453 -74.95 35.13 41.91
C ALA A 453 -75.93 34.06 42.41
N ASN A 454 -76.40 34.23 43.65
CA ASN A 454 -77.55 33.52 44.20
C ASN A 454 -78.83 34.27 43.81
N ASN A 455 -79.84 33.50 43.36
CA ASN A 455 -81.26 33.55 43.71
C ASN A 455 -82.11 33.18 42.48
N THR A 456 -82.87 32.08 42.55
CA THR A 456 -84.35 32.08 42.68
C THR A 456 -84.86 30.63 42.84
N GLU A 457 -85.43 30.37 44.03
CA GLU A 457 -86.58 29.53 44.40
C GLU A 457 -86.77 28.05 43.96
N GLU A 458 -86.66 27.19 44.98
CA GLU A 458 -87.64 26.18 45.45
C GLU A 458 -88.65 25.53 44.47
N LYS A 459 -88.62 24.18 44.40
CA LYS A 459 -89.64 23.32 45.07
C LYS A 459 -89.37 21.80 44.91
N LYS A 460 -89.28 21.13 46.07
CA LYS A 460 -89.93 19.86 46.53
C LYS A 460 -89.94 18.64 45.58
N MET A 461 -89.76 17.38 46.00
CA MET A 461 -89.72 16.63 47.27
C MET A 461 -89.33 15.19 46.83
N THR A 462 -88.49 14.41 47.52
CA THR A 462 -88.71 13.43 48.64
C THR A 462 -87.91 12.17 48.22
N GLU A 463 -87.27 11.34 49.04
CA GLU A 463 -87.31 11.03 50.47
C GLU A 463 -86.13 10.08 50.74
N ASN A 464 -85.56 10.16 51.95
CA ASN A 464 -84.44 9.35 52.43
C ASN A 464 -84.89 7.95 52.87
N GLY A 465 -83.92 7.03 52.93
CA GLY A 465 -83.92 5.83 53.78
C GLY A 465 -82.82 4.89 53.29
N ASP A 466 -81.60 5.01 53.81
CA ASP A 466 -81.05 4.22 54.94
C ASP A 466 -80.87 2.73 54.58
N LEU A 467 -79.77 2.03 54.88
CA LEU A 467 -78.51 2.31 55.56
C LEU A 467 -77.60 1.09 55.29
N LEU A 468 -76.31 1.33 55.45
CA LEU A 468 -75.13 0.43 55.40
C LEU A 468 -75.31 -0.92 56.11
N VAL A 469 -74.49 -1.94 55.74
CA VAL A 469 -73.46 -2.55 56.64
C VAL A 469 -72.86 -3.87 56.07
N VAL A 470 -71.52 -3.85 55.93
CA VAL A 470 -70.50 -4.89 56.23
C VAL A 470 -70.40 -6.11 55.31
N GLU A 471 -69.31 -6.33 54.56
CA GLU A 471 -67.88 -6.62 54.85
C GLU A 471 -67.56 -8.13 54.73
N ASN A 472 -66.42 -8.38 54.08
CA ASN A 472 -65.54 -9.55 54.10
C ASN A 472 -65.55 -10.46 52.87
N GLY A 473 -64.37 -10.48 52.22
CA GLY A 473 -63.99 -11.44 51.21
C GLY A 473 -63.38 -12.71 51.81
N VAL A 474 -63.19 -13.70 50.93
CA VAL A 474 -62.01 -14.56 50.75
C VAL A 474 -62.39 -15.60 49.67
N THR A 475 -61.46 -15.82 48.75
CA THR A 475 -61.43 -16.75 47.61
C THR A 475 -61.26 -18.22 48.09
N PRO A 476 -61.09 -19.31 47.27
CA PRO A 476 -60.83 -19.39 45.82
C PRO A 476 -61.44 -20.61 45.05
N GLU A 477 -61.16 -20.62 43.73
CA GLU A 477 -60.73 -21.76 42.88
C GLU A 477 -61.70 -22.70 42.11
N VAL A 478 -61.29 -22.96 40.84
CA VAL A 478 -61.47 -24.18 39.98
C VAL A 478 -62.84 -24.30 39.26
N GLU A 479 -63.03 -24.48 37.94
CA GLU A 479 -62.22 -24.93 36.77
C GLU A 479 -62.96 -24.61 35.41
N PRO A 480 -62.64 -25.15 34.20
CA PRO A 480 -62.28 -24.35 33.01
C PRO A 480 -63.22 -24.52 31.79
N GLY A 481 -62.90 -23.87 30.65
CA GLY A 481 -63.46 -24.29 29.36
C GLY A 481 -63.22 -23.40 28.12
N VAL A 482 -62.32 -23.87 27.25
CA VAL A 482 -62.38 -23.89 25.77
C VAL A 482 -62.02 -22.62 24.96
N THR A 483 -60.76 -22.64 24.50
CA THR A 483 -60.16 -22.33 23.17
C THR A 483 -61.01 -21.74 22.04
N ILE A 484 -60.48 -20.68 21.39
CA ILE A 484 -60.20 -20.63 19.93
C ILE A 484 -58.86 -19.89 19.70
N VAL A 485 -58.07 -20.45 18.78
CA VAL A 485 -56.69 -20.12 18.38
C VAL A 485 -56.69 -19.13 17.21
N GLU A 486 -55.73 -18.20 17.16
CA GLU A 486 -55.09 -17.76 15.90
C GLU A 486 -53.68 -17.20 16.17
N GLU A 487 -52.79 -17.47 15.22
CA GLU A 487 -51.34 -17.64 15.32
C GLU A 487 -50.53 -16.34 15.41
N LYS A 488 -49.41 -16.43 16.14
CA LYS A 488 -48.24 -15.57 16.04
C LYS A 488 -47.18 -16.33 15.23
N ASP A 489 -46.53 -15.64 14.30
CA ASP A 489 -45.19 -16.00 13.86
C ASP A 489 -44.22 -14.84 14.09
N GLN A 490 -43.11 -15.19 14.76
CA GLN A 490 -41.97 -14.34 15.08
C GLN A 490 -40.71 -15.02 14.55
N ILE A 491 -39.88 -14.20 13.88
CA ILE A 491 -38.41 -14.18 13.93
C ILE A 491 -37.64 -15.29 13.17
N SER A 492 -36.84 -14.84 12.20
CA SER A 492 -35.66 -15.56 11.68
C SER A 492 -34.38 -14.84 12.12
N PRO A 493 -33.30 -15.56 12.47
CA PRO A 493 -31.95 -15.02 12.47
C PRO A 493 -31.04 -15.66 11.39
N THR A 494 -30.17 -14.79 10.85
CA THR A 494 -28.77 -14.96 10.44
C THR A 494 -28.29 -16.29 9.84
N VAL A 495 -27.86 -16.20 8.57
CA VAL A 495 -27.18 -17.25 7.79
C VAL A 495 -25.65 -17.17 7.99
N GLN A 496 -25.03 -18.30 8.31
CA GLN A 496 -23.61 -18.60 8.05
C GLN A 496 -23.55 -19.55 6.84
N LEU A 497 -22.69 -19.24 5.88
CA LEU A 497 -22.35 -20.08 4.73
C LEU A 497 -21.02 -20.78 5.03
N ASP A 498 -21.02 -22.10 5.05
CA ASP A 498 -19.82 -22.91 4.90
C ASP A 498 -20.15 -24.05 3.93
N GLU A 499 -19.33 -24.15 2.88
CA GLU A 499 -19.46 -25.12 1.79
C GLU A 499 -18.93 -26.49 2.24
N ASN A 500 -19.64 -27.57 1.88
CA ASN A 500 -19.06 -28.90 1.94
C ASN A 500 -19.32 -29.65 0.63
N GLN A 501 -18.21 -30.09 0.03
CA GLN A 501 -18.12 -30.93 -1.16
C GLN A 501 -18.43 -32.39 -0.79
N GLY A 502 -19.16 -33.07 -1.68
CA GLY A 502 -19.40 -34.51 -1.64
C GLY A 502 -18.80 -35.19 -2.87
N ASP A 503 -18.14 -36.32 -2.60
CA ASP A 503 -17.42 -37.25 -3.46
C ASP A 503 -18.10 -37.66 -4.78
N THR A 504 -17.29 -38.04 -5.79
CA THR A 504 -17.53 -39.29 -6.55
C THR A 504 -16.24 -39.84 -7.18
N VAL A 505 -16.06 -41.15 -6.98
CA VAL A 505 -15.05 -42.09 -7.48
C VAL A 505 -15.20 -42.37 -8.99
N ALA A 506 -14.11 -42.51 -9.76
CA ALA A 506 -13.94 -43.55 -10.79
C ALA A 506 -12.57 -43.51 -11.52
N SER A 507 -11.96 -44.68 -11.58
CA SER A 507 -10.98 -45.25 -12.52
C SER A 507 -10.70 -44.52 -13.84
N VAL A 508 -9.41 -44.37 -14.20
CA VAL A 508 -8.63 -45.11 -15.22
C VAL A 508 -7.19 -44.62 -15.20
#